data_AF-A0A7R9HCN1-F1
#
_entry.id   AF-A0A7R9HCN1-F1
#
_cell.length_a   1.000
_cell.length_b   1.000
_cell.length_c   1.000
_cell.angle_alpha   90.00
_cell.angle_beta   90.00
_cell.angle_gamma   90.00
#
_symmetry.space_group_name_H-M   'P 1'
#
loop_
_entity.id
_entity.type
_entity.pdbx_description
1 polymer ?
#
loop_
_entity_poly.entity_id
_entity_poly.type
_entity_poly.pdbx_seq_one_letter_code
_entity_poly.pdbx_strand_id
1 'polypeptide(L)'
;MGTEQRRGEEVSLNILFWNANGILQQEHEFRQLLETYGVDIAPICETHLAELKKMRFSRYEMYRNDRTRGRGGGAAMLVRSSLTHYQTCLPAMGYIESTSIVIPTGRKQIVFTAVYRSPVRITRTDILFLVNAACRQLSMEQDFMDKKRMVSLAVTLPNETSVALDCDVTLRHIMLQLDNAPY
;
A
#
# COMPACT_ATOMS: atom_id res chain seq x y z
N MET A 1 36.43 26.62 -1.02
CA MET A 1 35.20 26.52 -0.21
C MET A 1 34.37 25.40 -0.80
N GLY A 2 34.38 24.23 -0.15
CA GLY A 2 33.72 23.03 -0.66
C GLY A 2 32.21 23.15 -0.51
N THR A 3 31.48 23.02 -1.61
CA THR A 3 30.03 22.84 -1.59
C THR A 3 29.75 21.44 -1.07
N GLU A 4 29.45 21.35 0.22
CA GLU A 4 29.00 20.12 0.85
C GLU A 4 27.63 19.75 0.28
N GLN A 5 27.68 18.74 -0.59
CA GLN A 5 26.52 18.15 -1.24
C GLN A 5 25.68 17.50 -0.15
N ARG A 6 24.59 18.17 0.27
CA ARG A 6 23.58 17.56 1.16
C ARG A 6 23.08 16.28 0.47
N ARG A 7 23.60 15.11 0.87
CA ARG A 7 22.97 13.83 0.56
C ARG A 7 21.52 13.98 1.01
N GLY A 8 20.58 13.83 0.08
CA GLY A 8 19.16 13.82 0.42
C GLY A 8 18.96 12.79 1.53
N GLU A 9 18.23 13.17 2.59
CA GLU A 9 17.92 12.25 3.68
C GLU A 9 17.24 11.01 3.09
N GLU A 10 17.87 9.84 3.27
CA GLU A 10 17.26 8.57 2.91
C GLU A 10 16.03 8.38 3.79
N VAL A 11 14.85 8.45 3.19
CA VAL A 11 13.61 8.09 3.88
C VAL A 11 13.63 6.58 4.08
N SER A 12 13.55 6.12 5.32
CA SER A 12 13.34 4.70 5.63
C SER A 12 11.91 4.52 6.12
N LEU A 13 11.19 3.58 5.51
CA LEU A 13 9.81 3.26 5.86
C LEU A 13 9.72 1.83 6.38
N ASN A 14 9.10 1.66 7.54
CA ASN A 14 8.74 0.37 8.09
C ASN A 14 7.37 -0.03 7.51
N ILE A 15 7.34 -1.15 6.79
CA ILE A 15 6.14 -1.60 6.09
C ILE A 15 5.76 -2.98 6.58
N LEU A 16 4.49 -3.13 6.98
CA LEU A 16 3.91 -4.41 7.39
C LEU A 16 2.87 -4.86 6.37
N PHE A 17 3.14 -5.95 5.68
CA PHE A 17 2.14 -6.59 4.82
C PHE A 17 1.33 -7.58 5.64
N TRP A 18 0.00 -7.49 5.53
CA TRP A 18 -0.90 -8.31 6.33
C TRP A 18 -2.04 -8.90 5.51
N ASN A 19 -2.07 -10.23 5.38
CA ASN A 19 -3.29 -10.92 4.94
C ASN A 19 -4.17 -11.14 6.18
N ALA A 20 -5.27 -10.40 6.28
CA ALA A 20 -6.09 -10.38 7.48
C ALA A 20 -7.03 -11.57 7.63
N ASN A 21 -7.41 -12.23 6.52
CA ASN A 21 -8.47 -13.25 6.48
C ASN A 21 -9.67 -12.90 7.42
N GLY A 22 -10.08 -11.63 7.43
CA GLY A 22 -10.98 -11.05 8.42
C GLY A 22 -10.28 -10.23 9.52
N ILE A 23 -10.10 -8.94 9.27
CA ILE A 23 -9.36 -8.03 10.16
C ILE A 23 -9.99 -7.83 11.54
N LEU A 24 -11.30 -8.04 11.68
CA LEU A 24 -11.99 -7.88 12.96
C LEU A 24 -11.55 -8.93 14.00
N GLN A 25 -11.22 -10.14 13.55
CA GLN A 25 -10.80 -11.22 14.45
C GLN A 25 -9.34 -11.03 14.89
N GLN A 26 -8.53 -10.39 14.04
CA GLN A 26 -7.10 -10.19 14.24
C GLN A 26 -6.76 -8.77 14.73
N GLU A 27 -7.76 -7.94 15.05
CA GLU A 27 -7.57 -6.51 15.31
C GLU A 27 -6.55 -6.24 16.44
N HIS A 28 -6.67 -6.97 17.54
CA HIS A 28 -5.80 -6.77 18.71
C HIS A 28 -4.34 -7.07 18.38
N GLU A 29 -4.09 -8.23 17.78
CA GLU A 29 -2.75 -8.65 17.35
C GLU A 29 -2.17 -7.69 16.32
N PHE A 30 -2.96 -7.31 15.32
CA PHE A 30 -2.54 -6.37 14.30
C PHE A 30 -2.14 -5.01 14.91
N ARG A 31 -2.90 -4.48 15.88
CA ARG A 31 -2.51 -3.26 16.61
C ARG A 31 -1.18 -3.40 17.34
N GLN A 32 -0.98 -4.53 18.03
CA GLN A 32 0.25 -4.79 18.75
C GLN A 32 1.45 -4.83 17.80
N LEU A 33 1.29 -5.41 16.61
CA LEU A 33 2.34 -5.46 15.59
C LEU A 33 2.66 -4.07 15.02
N LEU A 34 1.64 -3.26 14.74
CA LEU A 34 1.83 -1.87 14.30
C LEU A 34 2.70 -1.08 15.29
N GLU A 35 2.42 -1.21 16.59
CA GLU A 35 3.15 -0.53 17.66
C GLU A 35 4.55 -1.11 17.85
N THR A 36 4.66 -2.44 17.96
CA THR A 36 5.93 -3.14 18.22
C THR A 36 6.98 -2.86 17.16
N TYR A 37 6.56 -2.81 15.89
CA TYR A 37 7.47 -2.58 14.76
C TYR A 37 7.51 -1.13 14.29
N GLY A 38 6.77 -0.22 14.92
CA GLY A 38 6.73 1.19 14.53
C GLY A 38 6.38 1.36 13.06
N VAL A 39 5.30 0.68 12.61
CA VAL A 39 4.93 0.58 11.19
C VAL A 39 4.48 1.94 10.65
N ASP A 40 5.01 2.33 9.50
CA ASP A 40 4.62 3.55 8.79
C ASP A 40 3.46 3.31 7.82
N ILE A 41 3.51 2.19 7.08
CA ILE A 41 2.53 1.83 6.06
C ILE A 41 2.19 0.35 6.22
N ALA A 42 0.90 0.02 6.23
CA ALA A 42 0.44 -1.36 6.27
C ALA A 42 -0.60 -1.63 5.17
N PRO A 43 -0.18 -2.23 4.04
CA PRO A 43 -1.11 -2.81 3.08
C PRO A 43 -1.76 -4.07 3.66
N ILE A 44 -3.08 -4.14 3.55
CA ILE A 44 -3.91 -5.22 4.12
C ILE A 44 -4.77 -5.83 3.02
N CYS A 45 -4.80 -7.15 2.95
CA CYS A 45 -5.70 -7.92 2.10
C CYS A 45 -6.68 -8.76 2.91
N GLU A 46 -7.76 -9.21 2.27
CA GLU A 46 -8.81 -10.04 2.90
C GLU A 46 -9.37 -9.41 4.17
N THR A 47 -9.67 -8.11 4.12
CA THR A 47 -10.18 -7.39 5.30
C THR A 47 -11.53 -7.95 5.78
N HIS A 48 -12.34 -8.48 4.86
CA HIS A 48 -13.71 -8.97 5.10
C HIS A 48 -14.62 -7.92 5.77
N LEU A 49 -14.30 -6.64 5.58
CA LEU A 49 -15.10 -5.55 6.12
C LEU A 49 -16.27 -5.23 5.20
N ALA A 50 -17.46 -5.08 5.78
CA ALA A 50 -18.60 -4.48 5.09
C ALA A 50 -18.41 -2.96 4.98
N GLU A 51 -18.89 -2.36 3.89
CA GLU A 51 -18.79 -0.92 3.62
C GLU A 51 -19.24 -0.04 4.80
N LEU A 52 -20.35 -0.41 5.44
CA LEU A 52 -20.92 0.32 6.57
C LEU A 52 -20.20 0.07 7.91
N LYS A 53 -19.33 -0.94 7.99
CA LYS A 53 -18.59 -1.25 9.21
C LYS A 53 -17.46 -0.23 9.37
N LYS A 54 -17.56 0.62 10.38
CA LYS A 54 -16.47 1.54 10.74
C LYS A 54 -15.37 0.79 11.49
N MET A 55 -14.13 1.04 11.10
CA MET A 55 -12.92 0.58 11.78
C MET A 55 -11.94 1.74 11.86
N ARG A 56 -11.26 1.91 13.00
CA ARG A 56 -10.33 3.03 13.21
C ARG A 56 -9.10 2.54 13.94
N PHE A 57 -7.93 2.91 13.46
CA PHE A 57 -6.65 2.65 14.10
C PHE A 57 -6.09 3.97 14.63
N SER A 58 -5.76 4.03 15.92
CA SER A 58 -5.23 5.27 16.51
C SER A 58 -3.89 5.60 15.85
N ARG A 59 -3.67 6.86 15.47
CA ARG A 59 -2.48 7.34 14.75
C ARG A 59 -2.32 6.83 13.31
N TYR A 60 -3.35 6.20 12.75
CA TYR A 60 -3.36 5.78 11.37
C TYR A 60 -4.60 6.29 10.63
N GLU A 61 -4.39 6.64 9.38
CA GLU A 61 -5.44 6.84 8.39
C GLU A 61 -5.63 5.55 7.61
N MET A 62 -6.89 5.17 7.39
CA MET A 62 -7.26 3.93 6.71
C MET A 62 -7.99 4.25 5.41
N TYR A 63 -7.41 3.80 4.30
CA TYR A 63 -8.02 3.82 2.97
C TYR A 63 -8.46 2.41 2.63
N ARG A 64 -9.68 2.24 2.11
CA ARG A 64 -10.26 0.92 1.88
C ARG A 64 -10.94 0.82 0.53
N ASN A 65 -10.91 -0.39 -0.01
CA ASN A 65 -11.72 -0.82 -1.14
C ASN A 65 -12.41 -2.13 -0.73
N ASP A 66 -13.67 -2.02 -0.34
CA ASP A 66 -14.45 -3.14 0.16
C ASP A 66 -15.09 -3.91 -0.96
N ARG A 67 -15.13 -5.24 -0.83
CA ARG A 67 -15.89 -6.07 -1.74
C ARG A 67 -17.39 -5.82 -1.52
N THR A 68 -18.07 -5.33 -2.55
CA THR A 68 -19.53 -5.09 -2.52
C THR A 68 -20.35 -6.30 -2.97
N ARG A 69 -19.73 -7.28 -3.65
CA ARG A 69 -20.39 -8.49 -4.17
C ARG A 69 -19.55 -9.74 -3.93
N GLY A 70 -20.15 -10.79 -3.39
CA GLY A 70 -19.45 -12.05 -3.07
C GLY A 70 -19.01 -12.15 -1.61
N ARG A 71 -18.38 -13.27 -1.24
CA ARG A 71 -17.82 -13.50 0.11
C ARG A 71 -16.31 -13.20 0.12
N GLY A 72 -15.80 -12.81 1.28
CA GLY A 72 -14.38 -12.57 1.51
C GLY A 72 -13.79 -11.36 0.78
N GLY A 73 -12.45 -11.24 0.76
CA GLY A 73 -11.73 -10.17 0.06
C GLY A 73 -11.76 -8.81 0.75
N GLY A 74 -11.62 -7.75 -0.05
CA GLY A 74 -11.39 -6.39 0.41
C GLY A 74 -9.90 -6.09 0.57
N ALA A 75 -9.50 -4.89 0.19
CA ALA A 75 -8.15 -4.37 0.36
C ALA A 75 -8.19 -3.08 1.18
N ALA A 76 -7.19 -2.88 2.04
CA ALA A 76 -7.01 -1.63 2.77
C ALA A 76 -5.54 -1.21 2.81
N MET A 77 -5.34 0.07 3.08
CA MET A 77 -4.04 0.69 3.31
C MET A 77 -4.13 1.48 4.60
N LEU A 78 -3.34 1.10 5.58
CA LEU A 78 -3.12 1.91 6.78
C LEU A 78 -1.86 2.75 6.59
N VAL A 79 -1.93 4.02 6.94
CA VAL A 79 -0.80 4.96 6.85
C VAL A 79 -0.70 5.73 8.14
N ARG A 80 0.49 5.79 8.74
CA ARG A 80 0.69 6.55 9.97
C ARG A 80 0.34 8.02 9.71
N SER A 81 -0.55 8.60 10.51
CA SER A 81 -1.07 9.97 10.28
C SER A 81 0.00 11.06 10.32
N SER A 82 1.17 10.78 10.91
CA SER A 82 2.29 11.72 10.91
C SER A 82 3.12 11.69 9.62
N LEU A 83 2.89 10.71 8.73
CA LEU A 83 3.54 10.63 7.43
C LEU A 83 2.74 11.47 6.43
N THR A 84 3.37 12.39 5.73
CA THR A 84 2.69 13.17 4.68
C THR A 84 2.30 12.26 3.53
N HIS A 85 1.01 12.19 3.21
CA HIS A 85 0.48 11.32 2.16
C HIS A 85 -0.86 11.83 1.63
N TYR A 86 -1.30 11.26 0.50
CA TYR A 86 -2.66 11.46 -0.01
C TYR A 86 -3.15 10.20 -0.75
N GLN A 87 -4.47 10.00 -0.78
CA GLN A 87 -5.06 8.90 -1.54
C GLN A 87 -5.05 9.21 -3.03
N THR A 88 -4.76 8.21 -3.86
CA THR A 88 -4.97 8.29 -5.32
C THR A 88 -5.78 7.11 -5.80
N CYS A 89 -6.55 7.32 -6.86
CA CYS A 89 -7.40 6.30 -7.46
C CYS A 89 -6.76 5.81 -8.75
N LEU A 90 -6.43 4.53 -8.80
CA LEU A 90 -6.06 3.88 -10.06
C LEU A 90 -7.32 3.41 -10.79
N PRO A 91 -7.29 3.28 -12.13
CA PRO A 91 -8.39 2.73 -12.90
C PRO A 91 -8.83 1.37 -12.33
N ALA A 92 -10.13 1.24 -12.06
CA ALA A 92 -10.68 0.02 -11.52
C ALA A 92 -10.51 -1.14 -12.51
N MET A 93 -9.93 -2.23 -12.02
CA MET A 93 -9.95 -3.51 -12.71
C MET A 93 -11.01 -4.36 -12.03
N GLY A 94 -12.11 -4.69 -12.73
CA GLY A 94 -13.28 -5.34 -12.10
C GLY A 94 -13.02 -6.71 -11.43
N TYR A 95 -11.82 -7.24 -11.56
CA TYR A 95 -11.35 -8.50 -10.96
C TYR A 95 -10.20 -8.30 -9.95
N ILE A 96 -9.76 -7.07 -9.70
CA ILE A 96 -8.73 -6.71 -8.74
C ILE A 96 -9.27 -5.67 -7.78
N GLU A 97 -9.19 -5.96 -6.50
CA GLU A 97 -9.42 -5.00 -5.44
C GLU A 97 -8.11 -4.29 -5.14
N SER A 98 -8.09 -2.97 -5.30
CA SER A 98 -6.91 -2.20 -4.97
C SER A 98 -7.24 -0.87 -4.32
N THR A 99 -6.32 -0.40 -3.50
CA THR A 99 -6.34 0.97 -2.96
C THR A 99 -4.92 1.52 -2.97
N SER A 100 -4.78 2.80 -3.34
CA SER A 100 -3.48 3.43 -3.53
C SER A 100 -3.34 4.72 -2.74
N ILE A 101 -2.11 4.96 -2.31
CA ILE A 101 -1.68 6.22 -1.70
C ILE A 101 -0.42 6.70 -2.40
N VAL A 102 -0.15 7.98 -2.26
CA VAL A 102 1.10 8.61 -2.70
C VAL A 102 1.83 9.17 -1.49
N ILE A 103 3.11 8.84 -1.38
CA ILE A 103 4.05 9.44 -0.43
C ILE A 103 5.00 10.38 -1.20
N PRO A 104 4.90 11.70 -1.01
CA PRO A 104 5.88 12.64 -1.54
C PRO A 104 7.22 12.50 -0.79
N THR A 105 8.31 12.23 -1.52
CA THR A 105 9.67 12.10 -0.96
C THR A 105 10.62 13.07 -1.65
N GLY A 106 10.65 14.31 -1.16
CA GLY A 106 11.46 15.39 -1.75
C GLY A 106 11.02 15.70 -3.19
N ARG A 107 11.83 15.31 -4.18
CA ARG A 107 11.49 15.48 -5.62
C ARG A 107 10.81 14.26 -6.25
N LYS A 108 10.60 13.19 -5.48
CA LYS A 108 10.03 11.92 -5.95
C LYS A 108 8.65 11.71 -5.35
N GLN A 109 7.89 10.83 -5.98
CA GLN A 109 6.60 10.37 -5.51
C GLN A 109 6.59 8.86 -5.56
N ILE A 110 6.21 8.25 -4.43
CA ILE A 110 6.11 6.80 -4.32
C ILE A 110 4.64 6.44 -4.21
N VAL A 111 4.19 5.56 -5.08
CA VAL A 111 2.83 5.03 -5.05
C VAL A 111 2.87 3.69 -4.35
N PHE A 112 2.12 3.58 -3.25
CA PHE A 112 1.86 2.30 -2.62
C PHE A 112 0.48 1.83 -3.03
N THR A 113 0.38 0.60 -3.52
CA THR A 113 -0.89 0.01 -3.93
C THR A 113 -1.08 -1.31 -3.18
N ALA A 114 -2.08 -1.37 -2.31
CA ALA A 114 -2.56 -2.63 -1.78
C ALA A 114 -3.38 -3.31 -2.88
N VAL A 115 -3.07 -4.56 -3.24
CA VAL A 115 -3.74 -5.29 -4.33
C VAL A 115 -4.18 -6.66 -3.83
N TYR A 116 -5.42 -7.01 -4.10
CA TYR A 116 -5.97 -8.33 -3.86
C TYR A 116 -6.72 -8.84 -5.08
N ARG A 117 -6.47 -10.09 -5.44
CA ARG A 117 -7.18 -10.81 -6.51
C ARG A 117 -7.53 -12.19 -6.00
N SER A 118 -8.82 -12.52 -6.01
CA SER A 118 -9.33 -13.83 -5.62
C SER A 118 -10.01 -14.51 -6.81
N PRO A 119 -9.84 -15.83 -7.06
CA PRO A 119 -8.84 -16.77 -6.56
C PRO A 119 -7.63 -16.93 -7.51
N VAL A 120 -7.45 -15.99 -8.46
CA VAL A 120 -6.43 -16.09 -9.52
C VAL A 120 -5.20 -15.28 -9.14
N ARG A 121 -4.01 -15.82 -9.42
CA ARG A 121 -2.74 -15.10 -9.25
C ARG A 121 -2.73 -13.80 -10.05
N ILE A 122 -2.12 -12.79 -9.49
CA ILE A 122 -1.85 -11.53 -10.18
C ILE A 122 -0.74 -11.81 -11.19
N THR A 123 -0.97 -11.44 -12.44
CA THR A 123 -0.03 -11.66 -13.53
C THR A 123 0.94 -10.49 -13.68
N ARG A 124 2.06 -10.70 -14.37
CA ARG A 124 2.96 -9.61 -14.74
C ARG A 124 2.25 -8.51 -15.53
N THR A 125 1.28 -8.86 -16.37
CA THR A 125 0.49 -7.91 -17.14
C THR A 125 -0.34 -7.01 -16.24
N ASP A 126 -0.94 -7.57 -15.18
CA ASP A 126 -1.69 -6.80 -14.18
C ASP A 126 -0.78 -5.81 -13.46
N ILE A 127 0.41 -6.26 -13.05
CA ILE A 127 1.43 -5.41 -12.41
C ILE A 127 1.85 -4.27 -13.35
N LEU A 128 2.16 -4.58 -14.61
CA LEU A 128 2.53 -3.57 -15.61
C LEU A 128 1.39 -2.58 -15.88
N PHE A 129 0.15 -3.05 -15.88
CA PHE A 129 -1.02 -2.18 -15.99
C PHE A 129 -1.10 -1.20 -14.81
N LEU A 130 -0.98 -1.70 -13.57
CA LEU A 130 -0.99 -0.88 -12.37
C LEU A 130 0.14 0.16 -12.36
N VAL A 131 1.36 -0.23 -12.76
CA VAL A 131 2.50 0.69 -12.91
C VAL A 131 2.18 1.78 -13.92
N ASN A 132 1.73 1.40 -15.11
CA ASN A 132 1.41 2.37 -16.16
C ASN A 132 0.27 3.29 -15.75
N ALA A 133 -0.74 2.78 -15.04
CA ALA A 133 -1.83 3.56 -14.52
C ALA A 133 -1.36 4.57 -13.47
N ALA A 134 -0.53 4.15 -12.52
CA ALA A 134 0.03 5.02 -11.49
C ALA A 134 0.88 6.14 -12.11
N CYS A 135 1.74 5.82 -13.08
CA CYS A 135 2.52 6.82 -13.82
C CYS A 135 1.64 7.85 -14.53
N ARG A 136 0.55 7.41 -15.17
CA ARG A 136 -0.39 8.33 -15.86
C ARG A 136 -1.16 9.19 -14.87
N GLN A 137 -1.66 8.60 -13.79
CA GLN A 137 -2.43 9.32 -12.77
C GLN A 137 -1.61 10.47 -12.17
N LEU A 138 -0.36 10.20 -11.79
CA LEU A 138 0.55 11.24 -11.28
C LEU A 138 0.91 12.30 -12.33
N SER A 139 0.94 11.94 -13.61
CA SER A 139 1.19 12.89 -14.71
C SER A 139 0.00 13.81 -14.96
N MET A 140 -1.23 13.33 -14.75
CA MET A 140 -2.46 14.13 -14.91
C MET A 140 -2.73 15.03 -13.71
N GLU A 141 -2.37 14.60 -12.50
CA GLU A 141 -2.53 15.39 -11.27
C GLU A 141 -1.53 16.56 -11.18
N GLN A 142 -0.47 16.58 -11.99
CA GLN A 142 0.58 17.61 -11.96
C GLN A 142 0.67 18.38 -13.28
N ASP A 143 -0.05 19.50 -13.33
CA ASP A 143 0.10 20.55 -14.33
C ASP A 143 1.41 21.35 -14.07
N PHE A 144 2.60 20.73 -14.19
CA PHE A 144 3.85 21.49 -14.14
C PHE A 144 5.05 20.80 -14.82
N MET A 145 5.61 21.56 -15.75
CA MET A 145 6.88 21.38 -16.45
C MET A 145 8.05 21.23 -15.46
N ASP A 146 8.44 20.02 -15.07
CA ASP A 146 9.86 19.68 -15.08
C ASP A 146 10.20 18.18 -14.93
N LYS A 147 11.29 17.84 -15.59
CA LYS A 147 11.76 16.52 -16.03
C LYS A 147 12.01 15.50 -14.91
N LYS A 148 11.70 14.23 -15.21
CA LYS A 148 12.12 12.98 -14.53
C LYS A 148 11.81 12.91 -13.03
N ARG A 149 10.56 12.60 -12.69
CA ARG A 149 10.21 12.07 -11.36
C ARG A 149 10.09 10.56 -11.44
N MET A 150 10.91 9.87 -10.67
CA MET A 150 10.90 8.41 -10.54
C MET A 150 9.64 8.02 -9.77
N VAL A 151 8.84 7.14 -10.36
CA VAL A 151 7.62 6.60 -9.74
C VAL A 151 7.94 5.19 -9.29
N SER A 152 7.96 4.99 -7.98
CA SER A 152 8.13 3.67 -7.40
C SER A 152 6.75 3.09 -7.11
N LEU A 153 6.50 1.83 -7.53
CA LEU A 153 5.28 1.12 -7.17
C LEU A 153 5.61 -0.04 -6.24
N ALA A 154 5.03 -0.03 -5.04
CA ALA A 154 5.04 -1.19 -4.16
C ALA A 154 3.66 -1.87 -4.23
N VAL A 155 3.65 -3.13 -4.68
CA VAL A 155 2.47 -3.97 -4.80
C VAL A 155 2.53 -5.08 -3.75
N THR A 156 1.48 -5.21 -2.95
CA THR A 156 1.25 -6.41 -2.14
C THR A 156 0.40 -7.41 -2.91
N LEU A 157 0.69 -8.70 -2.77
CA LEU A 157 -0.02 -9.79 -3.42
C LEU A 157 -0.51 -10.76 -2.32
N PRO A 158 -1.74 -11.27 -2.37
CA PRO A 158 -2.17 -12.30 -1.44
C PRO A 158 -1.26 -13.53 -1.57
N ASN A 159 -0.61 -13.89 -0.48
CA ASN A 159 0.23 -15.07 -0.34
C ASN A 159 1.50 -15.11 -1.23
N GLU A 160 1.96 -13.95 -1.73
CA GLU A 160 3.18 -13.84 -2.53
C GLU A 160 4.08 -12.68 -2.07
N THR A 161 5.33 -12.70 -2.55
CA THR A 161 6.34 -11.65 -2.38
C THR A 161 5.79 -10.29 -2.77
N SER A 162 6.02 -9.27 -1.93
CA SER A 162 5.73 -7.88 -2.31
C SER A 162 6.69 -7.43 -3.40
N VAL A 163 6.16 -6.82 -4.46
CA VAL A 163 6.95 -6.38 -5.61
C VAL A 163 7.12 -4.87 -5.51
N ALA A 164 8.34 -4.42 -5.23
CA ALA A 164 8.72 -3.02 -5.34
C ALA A 164 9.41 -2.80 -6.69
N LEU A 165 8.88 -1.91 -7.51
CA LEU A 165 9.46 -1.50 -8.78
C LEU A 165 10.00 -0.08 -8.65
N ASP A 166 11.33 0.03 -8.76
CA ASP A 166 12.16 1.25 -8.80
C ASP A 166 11.98 2.24 -7.64
N CYS A 167 12.51 1.93 -6.45
CA CYS A 167 12.56 2.82 -5.28
C CYS A 167 13.99 3.03 -4.75
N ASP A 168 14.45 4.30 -4.76
CA ASP A 168 15.64 4.79 -4.03
C ASP A 168 15.36 4.99 -2.52
N VAL A 169 14.29 4.37 -2.01
CA VAL A 169 13.88 4.40 -0.61
C VAL A 169 14.21 3.07 0.02
N THR A 170 14.88 3.10 1.17
CA THR A 170 15.16 1.88 1.93
C THR A 170 13.88 1.43 2.63
N LEU A 171 13.17 0.51 2.00
CA LEU A 171 11.99 -0.11 2.56
C LEU A 171 12.41 -1.26 3.50
N ARG A 172 12.02 -1.14 4.77
CA ARG A 172 12.15 -2.24 5.74
C ARG A 172 10.82 -2.96 5.78
N HIS A 173 10.78 -4.13 5.19
CA HIS A 173 9.55 -4.91 5.09
C HIS A 173 9.51 -6.00 6.14
N ILE A 174 8.38 -6.11 6.81
CA ILE A 174 8.02 -7.23 7.67
C ILE A 174 6.83 -7.90 6.98
N MET A 175 7.03 -9.13 6.52
CA MET A 175 5.96 -9.96 6.00
C MET A 175 5.53 -10.91 7.12
N LEU A 176 4.29 -10.77 7.60
CA LEU A 176 3.69 -11.69 8.54
C LEU A 176 2.48 -12.33 7.87
N GLN A 177 2.61 -13.63 7.57
CA GLN A 177 1.47 -14.49 7.30
C GLN A 177 1.23 -15.28 8.58
N LEU A 178 0.14 -14.96 9.28
CA LEU A 178 -0.35 -15.87 10.30
C LEU A 178 -1.21 -16.90 9.59
N ASP A 179 -0.69 -18.11 9.48
CA ASP A 179 -1.46 -19.31 9.12
C ASP A 179 -2.45 -19.61 10.25
N ASN A 180 -3.48 -18.78 10.38
CA ASN A 180 -4.63 -19.03 11.24
C ASN A 180 -5.84 -19.32 10.37
N ALA A 181 -5.85 -20.51 9.77
CA ALA A 181 -7.07 -21.14 9.33
C ALA A 181 -7.05 -22.61 9.79
N PRO A 182 -7.73 -22.97 10.90
CA PRO A 182 -8.25 -24.31 11.03
C PRO A 182 -9.53 -24.39 10.18
N TYR A 183 -9.40 -25.01 9.01
CA TYR A 183 -10.46 -25.48 8.09
C TYR A 183 -11.30 -24.44 7.34
#